data_AF-A0A7C4EMK7-F1
#
_entry.id   AF-A0A7C4EMK7-F1
#
_cell.length_a   1.000
_cell.length_b   1.000
_cell.length_c   1.000
_cell.angle_alpha   90.00
_cell.angle_beta   90.00
_cell.angle_gamma   90.00
#
_symmetry.space_group_name_H-M   'P 1'
#
loop_
_entity.id
_entity.type
_entity.pdbx_description
1 polymer ?
#
loop_
_entity_poly.entity_id
_entity_poly.type
_entity_poly.pdbx_seq_one_letter_code
_entity_poly.pdbx_strand_id
1 'polypeptide(L)'
;MKLRAHSSFSALTPIPRSCLLAVTLLCCCAFFFPPPAAIAFVSADNTVVHTTDSPSALAAELERAYQQFLDRGISNFIPLALFFIQQSRMALQQKKDEHAVLYAEYAKKVSPESPSADVALGVARWKANPLYLHRLIAGYAQALAHRLSPHNIEEFCFFVVSNSAVLGAVLLMMLAILTCITLVRTLPLAAHDLRHILPAAIPTPAVKGVLALILLLPLLLGGSLVVCCLYWIIVLFAYHTTRERIMLAA
;
A
#
# COMPACT_ATOMS: atom_id res chain seq x y z
N MET A 1 -6.50 -16.72 70.72
CA MET A 1 -5.95 -17.76 69.82
C MET A 1 -6.36 -17.39 68.39
N LYS A 2 -5.51 -16.67 67.65
CA LYS A 2 -5.80 -16.13 66.30
C LYS A 2 -5.23 -17.08 65.24
N LEU A 3 -6.10 -17.72 64.47
CA LEU A 3 -5.72 -18.48 63.28
C LEU A 3 -5.45 -17.50 62.12
N ARG A 4 -4.19 -17.49 61.67
CA ARG A 4 -3.68 -16.71 60.53
C ARG A 4 -3.90 -17.56 59.26
N ALA A 5 -4.88 -17.20 58.44
CA ALA A 5 -5.05 -17.79 57.11
C ALA A 5 -4.14 -17.08 56.10
N HIS A 6 -3.28 -17.87 55.46
CA HIS A 6 -2.41 -17.46 54.36
C HIS A 6 -3.24 -17.01 53.15
N SER A 7 -3.07 -15.75 52.73
CA SER A 7 -3.47 -15.29 51.40
C SER A 7 -2.22 -15.20 50.51
N SER A 8 -1.98 -16.24 49.72
CA SER A 8 -1.05 -16.20 48.59
C SER A 8 -1.88 -16.24 47.30
N PHE A 9 -2.25 -15.06 46.79
CA PHE A 9 -2.70 -14.93 45.41
C PHE A 9 -1.64 -14.13 44.66
N SER A 10 -0.88 -14.90 43.88
CA SER A 10 0.33 -14.52 43.17
C SER A 10 0.09 -13.41 42.17
N ALA A 11 1.10 -12.55 42.05
CA ALA A 11 1.17 -11.40 41.16
C ALA A 11 0.86 -11.76 39.70
N LEU A 12 -0.06 -11.01 39.07
CA LEU A 12 -0.06 -10.84 37.63
C LEU A 12 1.23 -10.10 37.27
N THR A 13 2.17 -10.81 36.66
CA THR A 13 3.40 -10.24 36.11
C THR A 13 3.07 -9.29 34.96
N PRO A 14 3.83 -8.19 34.80
CA PRO A 14 3.66 -7.29 33.67
C PRO A 14 4.03 -8.03 32.38
N ILE A 15 3.11 -8.04 31.41
CA ILE A 15 3.32 -8.57 30.07
C ILE A 15 4.58 -7.89 29.49
N PRO A 16 5.63 -8.64 29.12
CA PRO A 16 6.88 -8.04 28.72
C PRO A 16 6.71 -7.32 27.37
N ARG A 17 7.25 -6.10 27.27
CA ARG A 17 7.20 -5.23 26.08
C ARG A 17 7.69 -5.95 24.80
N SER A 18 8.47 -7.01 24.94
CA SER A 18 8.94 -7.88 23.85
C SER A 18 7.82 -8.67 23.16
N CYS A 19 6.75 -9.07 23.84
CA CYS A 19 5.63 -9.78 23.21
C CYS A 19 4.79 -8.84 22.31
N LEU A 20 4.63 -7.57 22.73
CA LEU A 20 3.93 -6.55 21.95
C LEU A 20 4.71 -6.16 20.67
N LEU A 21 6.05 -6.14 20.77
CA LEU A 21 6.94 -5.93 19.61
C LEU A 21 6.96 -7.14 18.66
N ALA A 22 6.88 -8.37 19.18
CA ALA A 22 6.86 -9.57 18.36
C ALA A 22 5.58 -9.68 17.52
N VAL A 23 4.41 -9.38 18.10
CA VAL A 23 3.12 -9.42 17.38
C VAL A 23 3.02 -8.32 16.33
N THR A 24 3.59 -7.14 16.60
CA THR A 24 3.64 -6.03 15.62
C THR A 24 4.61 -6.30 14.48
N LEU A 25 5.78 -6.90 14.75
CA LEU A 25 6.73 -7.32 13.70
C LEU A 25 6.18 -8.45 12.81
N LEU A 26 5.46 -9.42 13.39
CA LEU A 26 4.93 -10.56 12.65
C LEU A 26 3.75 -10.17 11.74
N CYS A 27 2.97 -9.14 12.11
CA CYS A 27 1.97 -8.53 11.21
C CYS A 27 2.60 -7.68 10.10
N CYS A 28 3.72 -6.97 10.36
CA CYS A 28 4.38 -6.17 9.31
C CYS A 28 5.02 -7.04 8.21
N CYS A 29 5.56 -8.22 8.56
CA CYS A 29 6.20 -9.11 7.58
C CYS A 29 5.22 -9.81 6.62
N ALA A 30 3.95 -10.00 7.02
CA ALA A 30 2.95 -10.68 6.20
C ALA A 30 2.34 -9.79 5.10
N PHE A 31 2.41 -8.46 5.26
CA PHE A 31 1.75 -7.50 4.35
C PHE A 31 2.70 -6.71 3.44
N PHE A 32 4.02 -6.80 3.64
CA PHE A 32 5.02 -6.03 2.87
C PHE A 32 5.61 -6.79 1.68
N PHE A 33 5.13 -7.99 1.35
CA PHE A 33 5.50 -8.63 0.08
C PHE A 33 4.58 -8.11 -1.03
N PRO A 34 5.04 -7.20 -1.91
CA PRO A 34 4.31 -6.95 -3.14
C PRO A 34 4.22 -8.30 -3.89
N PRO A 35 3.08 -8.62 -4.53
CA PRO A 35 3.07 -9.74 -5.46
C PRO A 35 4.20 -9.48 -6.47
N PRO A 36 5.07 -10.46 -6.75
CA PRO A 36 6.07 -10.31 -7.78
C PRO A 36 5.32 -9.91 -9.04
N ALA A 37 5.58 -8.70 -9.54
CA ALA A 37 5.07 -8.27 -10.83
C ALA A 37 5.37 -9.41 -11.79
N ALA A 38 4.34 -10.01 -12.39
CA ALA A 38 4.50 -11.09 -13.33
C ALA A 38 5.28 -10.52 -14.53
N ILE A 39 6.60 -10.66 -14.49
CA ILE A 39 7.48 -10.39 -15.60
C ILE A 39 7.28 -11.58 -16.53
N ALA A 40 6.33 -11.46 -17.46
CA ALA A 40 6.24 -12.38 -18.58
C ALA A 40 7.53 -12.25 -19.38
N PHE A 41 8.48 -13.16 -19.13
CA PHE A 41 9.74 -13.24 -19.85
C PHE A 41 9.45 -13.88 -21.21
N VAL A 42 9.13 -13.05 -22.19
CA VAL A 42 9.16 -13.49 -23.59
C VAL A 42 10.62 -13.45 -24.02
N SER A 43 11.26 -14.61 -24.03
CA SER A 43 12.56 -14.85 -24.65
C SER A 43 12.41 -14.70 -26.16
N ALA A 44 12.32 -13.47 -26.65
CA ALA A 44 12.69 -13.19 -28.03
C ALA A 44 14.22 -13.27 -28.10
N ASP A 45 14.72 -13.98 -29.12
CA ASP A 45 16.14 -14.23 -29.34
C ASP A 45 16.91 -12.90 -29.36
N ASN A 46 17.64 -12.61 -28.27
CA ASN A 46 18.31 -11.33 -28.03
C ASN A 46 19.53 -11.11 -28.95
N THR A 47 19.84 -12.06 -29.84
CA THR A 47 21.08 -12.09 -30.60
C THR A 47 21.10 -11.15 -31.81
N VAL A 48 19.94 -10.68 -32.29
CA VAL A 48 19.87 -9.86 -33.52
C VAL A 48 19.92 -8.35 -33.24
N VAL A 49 19.45 -7.90 -32.07
CA VAL A 49 19.18 -6.48 -31.79
C VAL A 49 20.42 -5.69 -31.29
N HIS A 50 21.56 -6.35 -31.08
CA HIS A 50 22.76 -5.74 -30.47
C HIS A 50 23.79 -5.14 -31.45
N THR A 51 23.59 -5.17 -32.77
CA THR A 51 24.65 -4.83 -33.75
C THR A 51 24.52 -3.48 -34.42
N THR A 52 23.44 -2.71 -34.20
CA THR A 52 23.25 -1.41 -34.84
C THR A 52 23.68 -0.26 -33.93
N ASP A 53 24.85 0.33 -34.20
CA ASP A 53 25.36 1.50 -33.48
C ASP A 53 24.72 2.82 -33.92
N SER A 54 24.05 2.84 -35.09
CA SER A 54 23.40 4.05 -35.62
C SER A 54 21.88 4.03 -35.41
N PRO A 55 21.27 5.13 -34.95
CA PRO A 55 19.83 5.21 -34.67
C PRO A 55 18.99 5.04 -35.94
N SER A 56 19.49 5.46 -37.10
CA SER A 56 18.81 5.29 -38.39
C SER A 56 18.76 3.84 -38.86
N ALA A 57 19.82 3.06 -38.62
CA ALA A 57 19.83 1.64 -38.95
C ALA A 57 18.86 0.87 -38.05
N LEU A 58 18.85 1.17 -36.75
CA LEU A 58 17.89 0.60 -35.82
C LEU A 58 16.44 0.91 -36.21
N ALA A 59 16.15 2.17 -36.57
CA ALA A 59 14.82 2.57 -37.00
C ALA A 59 14.34 1.80 -38.25
N ALA A 60 15.23 1.57 -39.22
CA ALA A 60 14.94 0.80 -40.42
C ALA A 60 14.70 -0.69 -40.12
N GLU A 61 15.44 -1.27 -39.19
CA GLU A 61 15.27 -2.65 -38.75
C GLU A 61 13.94 -2.85 -38.00
N LEU A 62 13.63 -1.95 -37.06
CA LEU A 62 12.36 -1.96 -36.34
C LEU A 62 11.16 -1.76 -37.28
N GLU A 63 11.28 -0.90 -38.29
CA GLU A 63 10.23 -0.71 -39.29
C GLU A 63 10.01 -1.99 -40.11
N ARG A 64 11.09 -2.67 -40.55
CA ARG A 64 10.96 -3.95 -41.26
C ARG A 64 10.27 -5.01 -40.41
N ALA A 65 10.66 -5.12 -39.14
CA ALA A 65 10.02 -6.05 -38.21
C ALA A 65 8.53 -5.70 -38.06
N TYR A 66 8.20 -4.42 -37.86
CA TYR A 66 6.82 -3.94 -37.74
C TYR A 66 5.98 -4.27 -38.98
N GLN A 67 6.49 -4.00 -40.18
CA GLN A 67 5.79 -4.31 -41.44
C GLN A 67 5.52 -5.82 -41.59
N GLN A 68 6.46 -6.69 -41.21
CA GLN A 68 6.22 -8.15 -41.22
C GLN A 68 5.06 -8.58 -40.30
N PHE A 69 4.83 -7.87 -39.19
CA PHE A 69 3.68 -8.13 -38.32
C PHE A 69 2.37 -7.60 -38.94
N LEU A 70 2.42 -6.43 -39.58
CA LEU A 70 1.28 -5.86 -40.30
C LEU A 70 0.84 -6.74 -41.47
N ASP A 71 1.79 -7.28 -42.24
CA ASP A 71 1.53 -8.21 -43.35
C ASP A 71 0.79 -9.48 -42.89
N ARG A 72 0.96 -9.85 -41.61
CA ARG A 72 0.26 -10.98 -40.96
C ARG A 72 -1.10 -10.60 -40.35
N GLY A 73 -1.52 -9.33 -40.48
CA GLY A 73 -2.78 -8.82 -39.95
C GLY A 73 -2.81 -8.62 -38.43
N ILE A 74 -1.64 -8.54 -37.78
CA ILE A 74 -1.55 -8.39 -36.32
C ILE A 74 -1.43 -6.90 -35.97
N SER A 75 -2.52 -6.29 -35.47
CA SER A 75 -2.60 -4.85 -35.21
C SER A 75 -2.38 -4.44 -33.74
N ASN A 76 -2.44 -5.37 -32.78
CA ASN A 76 -2.21 -5.11 -31.36
C ASN A 76 -1.52 -6.29 -30.68
N PHE A 77 -0.18 -6.28 -30.62
CA PHE A 77 0.61 -7.39 -30.07
C PHE A 77 1.37 -6.98 -28.80
N ILE A 78 0.67 -7.09 -27.66
CA ILE A 78 1.18 -6.73 -26.32
C ILE A 78 2.54 -7.39 -26.01
N PRO A 79 2.79 -8.68 -26.29
CA PRO A 79 4.08 -9.32 -25.98
C PRO A 79 5.28 -8.62 -26.64
N LEU A 80 5.14 -8.21 -27.91
CA LEU A 80 6.21 -7.50 -28.63
C LEU A 80 6.38 -6.07 -28.13
N ALA A 81 5.28 -5.40 -27.78
CA ALA A 81 5.36 -4.09 -27.13
C ALA A 81 6.12 -4.17 -25.80
N LEU A 82 5.88 -5.19 -24.97
CA LEU A 82 6.62 -5.43 -23.73
C LEU A 82 8.10 -5.70 -23.98
N PHE A 83 8.43 -6.47 -25.01
CA PHE A 83 9.82 -6.69 -25.43
C PHE A 83 10.50 -5.36 -25.80
N PHE A 84 9.86 -4.51 -26.61
CA PHE A 84 10.41 -3.21 -26.96
C PHE A 84 10.51 -2.25 -25.75
N ILE A 85 9.57 -2.31 -24.81
CA ILE A 85 9.67 -1.56 -23.54
C ILE A 85 10.90 -2.01 -22.74
N GLN A 86 11.18 -3.32 -22.70
CA GLN A 86 12.37 -3.84 -22.03
C GLN A 86 13.66 -3.38 -22.73
N GLN A 87 13.72 -3.43 -24.06
CA GLN A 87 14.87 -2.95 -24.84
C GLN A 87 15.08 -1.43 -24.66
N SER A 88 13.99 -0.66 -24.61
CA SER A 88 14.03 0.77 -24.29
C SER A 88 14.69 1.02 -22.93
N ARG A 89 14.31 0.26 -21.88
CA ARG A 89 14.92 0.37 -20.55
C ARG A 89 16.39 0.00 -20.55
N MET A 90 16.78 -1.04 -21.28
CA MET A 90 18.19 -1.43 -21.41
C MET A 90 19.00 -0.35 -22.13
N ALA A 91 18.46 0.25 -23.19
CA ALA A 91 19.10 1.36 -23.90
C ALA A 91 19.28 2.60 -22.99
N LEU A 92 18.31 2.91 -22.12
CA LEU A 92 18.46 3.97 -21.11
C LEU A 92 19.58 3.66 -20.10
N GLN A 93 19.70 2.41 -19.65
CA GLN A 93 20.79 2.00 -18.75
C GLN A 93 22.16 2.15 -19.42
N GLN A 94 22.23 1.90 -20.73
CA GLN A 94 23.43 2.06 -21.55
C GLN A 94 23.67 3.52 -22.00
N LYS A 95 22.87 4.49 -21.55
CA LYS A 95 22.91 5.90 -21.96
C LYS A 95 22.75 6.11 -23.48
N LYS A 96 22.09 5.17 -24.18
CA LYS A 96 21.73 5.26 -25.59
C LYS A 96 20.32 5.85 -25.71
N ASP A 97 20.18 7.13 -25.39
CA ASP A 97 18.87 7.78 -25.23
C ASP A 97 18.01 7.77 -26.51
N GLU A 98 18.62 7.97 -27.67
CA GLU A 98 17.92 7.94 -28.96
C GLU A 98 17.38 6.54 -29.30
N HIS A 99 18.14 5.50 -28.96
CA HIS A 99 17.71 4.11 -29.17
C HIS A 99 16.55 3.79 -28.22
N ALA A 100 16.62 4.26 -26.97
CA ALA A 100 15.55 4.08 -26.01
C ALA A 100 14.23 4.71 -26.46
N VAL A 101 14.29 5.92 -27.03
CA VAL A 101 13.10 6.58 -27.60
C VAL A 101 12.55 5.79 -28.78
N LEU A 102 13.40 5.33 -29.71
CA LEU A 102 12.98 4.51 -30.86
C LEU A 102 12.26 3.24 -30.42
N TYR A 103 12.84 2.45 -29.50
CA TYR A 103 12.17 1.25 -28.99
C TYR A 103 10.81 1.57 -28.35
N ALA A 104 10.71 2.65 -27.57
CA ALA A 104 9.46 3.03 -26.95
C ALA A 104 8.41 3.52 -27.97
N GLU A 105 8.83 4.18 -29.05
CA GLU A 105 7.94 4.57 -30.15
C GLU A 105 7.40 3.35 -30.90
N TYR A 106 8.24 2.35 -31.18
CA TYR A 106 7.80 1.11 -31.80
C TYR A 106 6.94 0.25 -30.88
N ALA A 107 7.19 0.27 -29.56
CA ALA A 107 6.29 -0.35 -28.60
C ALA A 107 4.87 0.22 -28.71
N LYS A 108 4.75 1.55 -28.84
CA LYS A 108 3.46 2.24 -29.03
C LYS A 108 2.85 1.96 -30.41
N LYS A 109 3.65 1.89 -31.49
CA LYS A 109 3.15 1.53 -32.84
C LYS A 109 2.57 0.12 -32.89
N VAL A 110 3.20 -0.83 -32.20
CA VAL A 110 2.81 -2.25 -32.19
C VAL A 110 1.61 -2.53 -31.28
N SER A 111 1.46 -1.76 -30.21
CA SER A 111 0.33 -1.88 -29.29
C SER A 111 -0.16 -0.49 -28.88
N PRO A 112 -0.98 0.16 -29.74
CA PRO A 112 -1.45 1.52 -29.51
C PRO A 112 -2.30 1.67 -28.26
N GLU A 113 -2.99 0.61 -27.86
CA GLU A 113 -3.89 0.59 -26.70
C GLU A 113 -3.17 0.23 -25.39
N SER A 114 -1.87 -0.09 -25.45
CA SER A 114 -1.13 -0.48 -24.26
C SER A 114 -0.74 0.73 -23.41
N PRO A 115 -1.28 0.87 -22.18
CA PRO A 115 -0.90 1.97 -21.30
C PRO A 115 0.57 1.91 -20.89
N SER A 116 1.20 0.73 -20.91
CA SER A 116 2.62 0.59 -20.59
C SER A 116 3.53 1.17 -21.68
N ALA A 117 3.08 1.16 -22.94
CA ALA A 117 3.81 1.75 -24.06
C ALA A 117 3.81 3.29 -23.99
N ASP A 118 2.68 3.90 -23.61
CA ASP A 118 2.59 5.36 -23.42
C ASP A 118 3.52 5.87 -22.30
N VAL A 119 3.52 5.16 -21.16
CA VAL A 119 4.42 5.50 -20.04
C VAL A 119 5.87 5.32 -20.45
N ALA A 120 6.22 4.21 -21.10
CA ALA A 120 7.59 3.95 -21.54
C ALA A 120 8.11 5.04 -22.48
N LEU A 121 7.28 5.50 -23.43
CA LEU A 121 7.63 6.59 -24.33
C LEU A 121 7.81 7.93 -23.61
N GLY A 122 6.93 8.25 -22.66
CA GLY A 122 7.06 9.44 -21.81
C GLY A 122 8.35 9.43 -21.00
N VAL A 123 8.69 8.30 -20.39
CA VAL A 123 9.92 8.11 -19.60
C VAL A 123 11.16 8.20 -20.47
N ALA A 124 11.18 7.54 -21.64
CA ALA A 124 12.33 7.58 -22.55
C ALA A 124 12.61 9.01 -23.03
N ARG A 125 11.57 9.77 -23.40
CA ARG A 125 11.70 11.17 -23.83
C ARG A 125 12.16 12.10 -22.69
N TRP A 126 11.66 11.90 -21.48
CA TRP A 126 12.11 12.63 -20.30
C TRP A 126 13.59 12.39 -19.98
N LYS A 127 14.02 11.13 -20.06
CA LYS A 127 15.42 10.76 -19.80
C LYS A 127 16.36 11.29 -20.88
N ALA A 128 15.94 11.26 -22.14
CA ALA A 128 16.69 11.84 -23.25
C ALA A 128 16.87 13.37 -23.12
N ASN A 129 15.84 14.08 -22.63
CA ASN A 129 15.96 15.50 -22.33
C ASN A 129 15.00 15.91 -21.20
N PRO A 130 15.55 16.35 -20.04
CA PRO A 130 14.77 16.81 -18.88
C PRO A 130 13.93 18.08 -19.12
N LEU A 131 13.99 18.71 -20.29
CA LEU A 131 13.05 19.80 -20.65
C LEU A 131 11.69 19.26 -21.12
N TYR A 132 11.59 17.96 -21.43
CA TYR A 132 10.36 17.31 -21.88
C TYR A 132 9.46 16.79 -20.75
N LEU A 133 9.40 17.48 -19.59
CA LEU A 133 8.54 17.06 -18.46
C LEU A 133 7.08 16.90 -18.89
N HIS A 134 6.60 17.80 -19.75
CA HIS A 134 5.25 17.75 -20.29
C HIS A 134 4.97 16.44 -21.05
N ARG A 135 5.98 15.82 -21.68
CA ARG A 135 5.83 14.53 -22.39
C ARG A 135 5.78 13.36 -21.43
N LEU A 136 6.45 13.44 -20.29
CA LEU A 136 6.32 12.47 -19.20
C LEU A 136 4.88 12.48 -18.67
N ILE A 137 4.40 13.67 -18.31
CA ILE A 137 3.04 13.87 -17.79
C ILE A 137 2.01 13.41 -18.83
N ALA A 138 2.19 13.77 -20.11
CA ALA A 138 1.31 13.32 -21.18
C ALA A 138 1.30 11.80 -21.34
N GLY A 139 2.45 11.12 -21.20
CA GLY A 139 2.51 9.65 -21.24
C GLY A 139 1.71 9.00 -20.12
N TYR A 140 1.82 9.50 -18.89
CA TYR A 140 1.00 9.02 -17.76
C TYR A 140 -0.48 9.36 -17.92
N ALA A 141 -0.80 10.55 -18.42
CA ALA A 141 -2.18 10.96 -18.66
C ALA A 141 -2.84 10.11 -19.75
N GLN A 142 -2.13 9.80 -20.84
CA GLN A 142 -2.61 8.91 -21.91
C GLN A 142 -2.79 7.48 -21.40
N ALA A 143 -1.84 6.95 -20.64
CA ALA A 143 -1.97 5.65 -20.02
C ALA A 143 -3.17 5.55 -19.07
N LEU A 144 -3.45 6.63 -18.32
CA LEU A 144 -4.63 6.72 -17.46
C LEU A 144 -5.92 6.80 -18.31
N ALA A 145 -5.93 7.60 -19.36
CA ALA A 145 -7.06 7.71 -20.29
C ALA A 145 -7.40 6.35 -20.95
N HIS A 146 -6.39 5.57 -21.36
CA HIS A 146 -6.58 4.22 -21.90
C HIS A 146 -7.14 3.23 -20.86
N ARG A 147 -6.78 3.37 -19.58
CA ARG A 147 -7.38 2.59 -18.49
C ARG A 147 -8.81 3.01 -18.15
N LEU A 148 -9.16 4.28 -18.38
CA LEU A 148 -10.51 4.84 -18.19
C LEU A 148 -11.42 4.64 -19.40
N SER A 149 -10.91 4.09 -20.51
CA SER A 149 -11.71 3.76 -21.70
C SER A 149 -12.86 2.81 -21.32
N PRO A 150 -14.06 2.95 -21.90
CA PRO A 150 -15.25 2.14 -21.59
C PRO A 150 -15.00 0.63 -21.56
N HIS A 151 -14.03 0.15 -22.34
CA HIS A 151 -13.67 -1.26 -22.43
C HIS A 151 -12.89 -1.80 -21.20
N ASN A 152 -12.19 -0.93 -20.46
CA ASN A 152 -11.27 -1.30 -19.38
C ASN A 152 -11.74 -0.83 -17.99
N ILE A 153 -12.94 -0.24 -17.89
CA ILE A 153 -13.49 0.30 -16.64
C ILE A 153 -13.59 -0.77 -15.56
N GLU A 154 -13.93 -2.02 -15.92
CA GLU A 154 -14.03 -3.11 -14.95
C GLU A 154 -12.69 -3.45 -14.30
N GLU A 155 -11.61 -3.53 -15.08
CA GLU A 155 -10.26 -3.75 -14.57
C GLU A 155 -9.79 -2.60 -13.69
N PHE A 156 -10.11 -1.36 -14.10
CA PHE A 156 -9.81 -0.17 -13.30
C PHE A 156 -10.57 -0.16 -11.98
N CYS A 157 -11.87 -0.47 -11.99
CA CYS A 157 -12.69 -0.58 -10.79
C CYS A 157 -12.16 -1.67 -9.85
N PHE A 158 -11.80 -2.84 -10.38
CA PHE A 158 -11.20 -3.90 -9.58
C PHE A 158 -9.88 -3.44 -8.94
N PHE A 159 -9.02 -2.77 -9.70
CA PHE A 159 -7.77 -2.23 -9.19
C PHE A 159 -8.03 -1.20 -8.07
N VAL A 160 -8.92 -0.22 -8.28
CA VAL A 160 -9.22 0.82 -7.28
C VAL A 160 -9.85 0.22 -6.03
N VAL A 161 -10.83 -0.68 -6.18
CA VAL A 161 -11.50 -1.33 -5.05
C VAL A 161 -10.52 -2.20 -4.26
N SER A 162 -9.71 -3.01 -4.94
CA SER A 162 -8.70 -3.85 -4.28
C SER A 162 -7.68 -3.02 -3.50
N ASN A 163 -7.09 -1.99 -4.12
CA ASN A 163 -6.08 -1.16 -3.46
C ASN A 163 -6.69 -0.30 -2.34
N SER A 164 -7.89 0.25 -2.53
CA SER A 164 -8.60 1.00 -1.49
C SER A 164 -9.01 0.12 -0.31
N ALA A 165 -9.39 -1.14 -0.55
CA ALA A 165 -9.68 -2.11 0.50
C ALA A 165 -8.42 -2.44 1.32
N VAL A 166 -7.27 -2.63 0.66
CA VAL A 166 -5.98 -2.84 1.34
C VAL A 166 -5.60 -1.63 2.18
N LEU A 167 -5.69 -0.41 1.62
CA LEU A 167 -5.43 0.83 2.36
C LEU A 167 -6.39 0.99 3.56
N GLY A 168 -7.67 0.69 3.36
CA GLY A 168 -8.67 0.68 4.40
C GLY A 168 -8.32 -0.32 5.52
N ALA A 169 -7.92 -1.54 5.15
CA ALA A 169 -7.52 -2.56 6.12
C ALA A 169 -6.28 -2.15 6.93
N VAL A 170 -5.27 -1.56 6.28
CA VAL A 170 -4.06 -1.05 6.96
C VAL A 170 -4.43 0.08 7.93
N LEU A 171 -5.29 1.01 7.51
CA LEU A 171 -5.73 2.12 8.36
C LEU A 171 -6.54 1.63 9.56
N LEU A 172 -7.42 0.65 9.36
CA LEU A 172 -8.17 0.02 10.44
C LEU A 172 -7.26 -0.75 11.40
N MET A 173 -6.24 -1.44 10.89
CA MET A 173 -5.26 -2.14 11.70
C MET A 173 -4.45 -1.16 12.56
N MET A 174 -3.99 -0.06 11.98
CA MET A 174 -3.30 1.01 12.70
C MET A 174 -4.17 1.60 13.80
N LEU A 175 -5.45 1.87 13.50
CA LEU A 175 -6.42 2.36 14.48
C LEU A 175 -6.64 1.35 15.63
N ALA A 176 -6.75 0.06 15.31
CA ALA A 176 -6.90 -1.01 16.30
C ALA A 176 -5.66 -1.15 17.20
N ILE A 177 -4.46 -1.03 16.62
CA ILE A 177 -3.20 -1.08 17.39
C ILE A 177 -3.10 0.13 18.32
N LEU A 178 -3.35 1.34 17.81
CA LEU A 178 -3.32 2.58 18.60
C LEU A 178 -4.31 2.51 19.77
N THR A 179 -5.56 2.12 19.49
CA THR A 179 -6.59 1.98 20.52
C THR A 179 -6.24 0.95 21.57
N CYS A 180 -5.68 -0.21 21.18
CA CYS A 180 -5.22 -1.22 22.12
C CYS A 180 -4.09 -0.73 23.03
N ILE A 181 -3.09 -0.05 22.46
CA ILE A 181 -1.97 0.53 23.21
C ILE A 181 -2.49 1.58 24.21
N THR A 182 -3.35 2.49 23.76
CA THR A 182 -3.96 3.50 24.61
C THR A 182 -4.75 2.84 25.72
N LEU A 183 -5.60 1.87 25.39
CA LEU A 183 -6.44 1.15 26.35
C LEU A 183 -5.61 0.51 27.46
N VAL A 184 -4.58 -0.26 27.13
CA VAL A 184 -3.72 -0.94 28.12
C VAL A 184 -3.01 0.07 29.02
N ARG A 185 -2.60 1.22 28.46
CA ARG A 185 -1.85 2.25 29.19
C ARG A 185 -2.74 3.06 30.12
N THR A 186 -3.96 3.42 29.70
CA THR A 186 -4.85 4.32 30.44
C THR A 186 -5.86 3.59 31.32
N LEU A 187 -6.10 2.28 31.10
CA LEU A 187 -7.00 1.48 31.95
C LEU A 187 -6.72 1.60 33.47
N PRO A 188 -5.47 1.47 33.94
CA PRO A 188 -5.20 1.53 35.38
C PRO A 188 -5.45 2.93 35.96
N LEU A 189 -5.23 4.00 35.18
CA LEU A 189 -5.51 5.37 35.59
C LEU A 189 -7.03 5.60 35.67
N ALA A 190 -7.77 5.18 34.63
CA ALA A 190 -9.23 5.29 34.61
C ALA A 190 -9.89 4.50 35.76
N ALA A 191 -9.40 3.30 36.08
CA ALA A 191 -9.89 2.51 37.20
C ALA A 191 -9.59 3.17 38.56
N HIS A 192 -8.47 3.90 38.68
CA HIS A 192 -8.11 4.63 39.89
C HIS A 192 -9.01 5.84 40.12
N ASP A 193 -9.22 6.66 39.08
CA ASP A 193 -10.11 7.84 39.16
C ASP A 193 -11.57 7.45 39.41
N LEU A 194 -12.04 6.39 38.75
CA LEU A 194 -13.41 5.89 38.96
C LEU A 194 -13.62 5.44 40.41
N ARG A 195 -12.58 4.92 41.08
CA ARG A 195 -12.66 4.57 42.51
C ARG A 195 -12.81 5.79 43.41
N HIS A 196 -12.26 6.94 43.04
CA HIS A 196 -12.41 8.18 43.82
C HIS A 196 -13.77 8.84 43.62
N ILE A 197 -14.39 8.66 42.44
CA ILE A 197 -15.71 9.20 42.14
C ILE A 197 -16.81 8.35 42.76
N LEU A 198 -16.61 7.02 42.87
CA LEU A 198 -17.57 6.11 43.47
C LEU A 198 -17.51 6.12 45.01
N PRO A 199 -18.66 5.98 45.71
CA PRO A 199 -18.68 5.87 47.17
C PRO A 199 -17.77 4.75 47.69
N ALA A 200 -17.04 5.00 48.77
CA ALA A 200 -16.12 4.03 49.39
C ALA A 200 -16.78 2.72 49.85
N ALA A 201 -18.12 2.67 49.88
CA ALA A 201 -18.93 1.49 50.18
C ALA A 201 -18.93 0.45 49.05
N ILE A 202 -18.44 0.79 47.85
CA ILE A 202 -18.50 -0.10 46.68
C ILE A 202 -17.24 -0.99 46.61
N PRO A 203 -17.38 -2.32 46.51
CA PRO A 203 -16.25 -3.23 46.43
C PRO A 203 -15.46 -3.04 45.11
N THR A 204 -14.15 -3.25 45.17
CA THR A 204 -13.24 -3.14 44.01
C THR A 204 -13.64 -3.92 42.75
N PRO A 205 -14.23 -5.14 42.81
CA PRO A 205 -14.75 -5.82 41.61
C PRO A 205 -15.91 -5.06 40.96
N ALA A 206 -16.75 -4.37 41.71
CA ALA A 206 -17.88 -3.62 41.15
C ALA A 206 -17.40 -2.39 40.36
N VAL A 207 -16.35 -1.71 40.81
CA VAL A 207 -15.71 -0.61 40.05
C VAL A 207 -15.17 -1.09 38.69
N LYS A 208 -14.54 -2.27 38.66
CA LYS A 208 -14.08 -2.89 37.40
C LYS A 208 -15.25 -3.28 36.49
N GLY A 209 -16.37 -3.74 37.07
CA GLY A 209 -17.60 -4.03 36.33
C GLY A 209 -18.20 -2.81 35.66
N VAL A 210 -18.27 -1.67 36.38
CA VAL A 210 -18.73 -0.38 35.83
C VAL A 210 -17.82 0.09 34.70
N LEU A 211 -16.50 -0.02 34.87
CA LEU A 211 -15.53 0.33 33.83
C LEU A 211 -15.69 -0.56 32.58
N ALA A 212 -15.86 -1.87 32.76
CA ALA A 212 -16.10 -2.81 31.67
C ALA A 212 -17.41 -2.50 30.93
N LEU A 213 -18.45 -2.10 31.66
CA LEU A 213 -19.73 -1.70 31.07
C LEU A 213 -19.60 -0.44 30.20
N ILE A 214 -18.87 0.58 30.68
CA ILE A 214 -18.60 1.81 29.92
C ILE A 214 -17.81 1.49 28.64
N LEU A 215 -16.85 0.57 28.72
CA LEU A 215 -16.00 0.20 27.60
C LEU A 215 -16.74 -0.67 26.57
N LEU A 216 -17.63 -1.55 27.02
CA LEU A 216 -18.44 -2.43 26.18
C LEU A 216 -19.69 -1.73 25.62
N LEU A 217 -20.06 -0.55 26.12
CA LEU A 217 -21.21 0.23 25.67
C LEU A 217 -21.38 0.33 24.13
N PRO A 218 -20.35 0.73 23.33
CA PRO A 218 -20.50 0.81 21.88
C PRO A 218 -20.75 -0.56 21.23
N LEU A 219 -20.26 -1.64 21.83
CA LEU A 219 -20.48 -3.00 21.34
C LEU A 219 -21.91 -3.48 21.66
N LEU A 220 -22.43 -3.15 22.85
CA LEU A 220 -23.82 -3.44 23.24
C LEU A 220 -24.83 -2.68 22.36
N LEU A 221 -24.46 -1.49 21.87
CA LEU A 221 -25.26 -0.69 20.96
C LEU A 221 -25.18 -1.15 19.50
N GLY A 222 -24.46 -2.23 19.19
CA GLY A 222 -24.28 -2.72 17.83
C GLY A 222 -23.38 -1.84 16.95
N GLY A 223 -22.50 -1.04 17.56
CA GLY A 223 -21.54 -0.20 16.85
C GLY A 223 -20.55 -1.03 16.03
N SER A 224 -20.15 -0.50 14.88
CA SER A 224 -19.08 -1.10 14.07
C SER A 224 -17.73 -1.02 14.80
N LEU A 225 -16.76 -1.83 14.38
CA LEU A 225 -15.41 -1.84 14.95
C LEU A 225 -14.76 -0.44 14.95
N VAL A 226 -15.04 0.35 13.91
CA VAL A 226 -14.57 1.73 13.78
C VAL A 226 -15.18 2.63 14.86
N VAL A 227 -16.49 2.51 15.07
CA VAL A 227 -17.20 3.28 16.10
C VAL A 227 -16.70 2.92 17.49
N CYS A 228 -16.44 1.64 17.77
CA CYS A 228 -15.84 1.20 19.02
C CYS A 228 -14.44 1.83 19.23
N CYS A 229 -13.58 1.78 18.20
CA CYS A 229 -12.25 2.38 18.26
C CYS A 229 -12.29 3.89 18.52
N LEU A 230 -13.14 4.62 17.79
CA LEU A 230 -13.31 6.07 17.96
C LEU A 230 -13.84 6.41 19.35
N TYR A 231 -14.85 5.68 19.81
CA TYR A 231 -15.40 5.84 21.16
C TYR A 231 -14.32 5.65 22.23
N TRP A 232 -13.53 4.58 22.14
CA TRP A 232 -12.43 4.35 23.10
C TRP A 232 -11.37 5.45 23.05
N ILE A 233 -11.00 5.94 21.87
CA ILE A 233 -10.07 7.09 21.76
C ILE A 233 -10.67 8.30 22.47
N ILE A 234 -11.93 8.65 22.23
CA ILE A 234 -12.58 9.83 22.81
C ILE A 234 -12.66 9.72 24.34
N VAL A 235 -13.11 8.57 24.86
CA VAL A 235 -13.24 8.34 26.30
C VAL A 235 -11.88 8.39 27.00
N LEU A 236 -10.84 7.84 26.37
CA LEU A 236 -9.50 7.76 26.93
C LEU A 236 -8.66 9.02 26.67
N PHE A 237 -9.08 9.88 25.73
CA PHE A 237 -8.44 11.17 25.45
C PHE A 237 -8.38 12.06 26.70
N ALA A 238 -9.40 11.99 27.56
CA ALA A 238 -9.42 12.70 28.82
C ALA A 238 -8.27 12.29 29.78
N TYR A 239 -7.81 11.04 29.68
CA TYR A 239 -6.78 10.46 30.54
C TYR A 239 -5.36 10.55 29.95
N HIS A 240 -5.21 11.06 28.74
CA HIS A 240 -3.89 11.33 28.16
C HIS A 240 -3.25 12.57 28.79
N THR A 241 -1.95 12.48 29.09
CA THR A 241 -1.16 13.60 29.62
C THR A 241 -0.99 14.72 28.59
N THR A 242 -0.73 15.96 29.03
CA THR A 242 -0.65 17.15 28.16
C THR A 242 0.33 17.00 26.98
N ARG A 243 1.40 16.21 27.15
CA ARG A 243 2.36 15.89 26.08
C ARG A 243 1.82 14.89 25.04
N GLU A 244 0.95 13.97 25.45
CA GLU A 244 0.34 12.95 24.58
C GLU A 244 -0.85 13.52 23.80
N ARG A 245 -1.59 14.46 24.40
CA ARG A 245 -2.68 15.18 23.72
C ARG A 245 -2.19 15.98 22.51
N ILE A 246 -0.97 16.54 22.57
CA ILE A 246 -0.36 17.30 21.46
C ILE A 246 0.04 16.38 20.30
N MET A 247 0.50 15.15 20.57
CA MET A 247 0.87 14.19 19.52
C MET A 247 -0.33 13.54 18.81
N LEU A 248 -1.50 13.50 19.44
CA LEU A 248 -2.74 12.96 18.83
C LEU A 248 -3.54 14.03 18.07
N ALA A 249 -3.29 15.32 18.33
CA ALA A 249 -3.94 16.45 17.68
C ALA A 249 -3.14 17.03 16.50
N ALA A 250 -1.91 16.55 16.29
CA ALA A 250 -1.03 16.89 15.17
C ALA A 250 -1.06 15.76 14.13
#